data_AF-A0A520C7K9-F1
#
_entry.id   AF-A0A520C7K9-F1
#
_cell.length_a   1.000
_cell.length_b   1.000
_cell.length_c   1.000
_cell.angle_alpha   90.00
_cell.angle_beta   90.00
_cell.angle_gamma   90.00
#
_symmetry.space_group_name_H-M   'P 1'
#
loop_
_entity.id
_entity.type
_entity.pdbx_description
1 polymer ?
#
loop_
_entity_poly.entity_id
_entity_poly.type
_entity_poly.pdbx_seq_one_letter_code
_entity_poly.pdbx_strand_id
1 'polypeptide(L)'
;MKKYNNIKTFDQLIEVEHGEIGSDSRNKYEESSQMFIISEMLKDARKEAKITQQELAERTGTKKSYISKLENAKGNIQLSTLIRIFETGLNKRIGLTFI
;
A
#
# COMPACT_ATOMS: atom_id res chain seq x y z
N MET A 1 -9.80 -17.93 -25.27
CA MET A 1 -9.68 -16.59 -25.90
C MET A 1 -10.95 -15.72 -25.85
N LYS A 2 -12.17 -16.25 -25.60
CA LYS A 2 -13.39 -15.41 -25.55
C LYS A 2 -13.53 -14.47 -24.34
N LYS A 3 -12.80 -14.72 -23.24
CA LYS A 3 -12.93 -14.01 -21.95
C LYS A 3 -12.63 -12.50 -22.05
N TYR A 4 -11.74 -12.11 -22.96
CA TYR A 4 -11.23 -10.73 -23.05
C TYR A 4 -11.74 -9.96 -24.27
N ASN A 5 -12.76 -10.47 -24.95
CA ASN A 5 -13.30 -9.80 -26.13
C ASN A 5 -13.99 -8.48 -25.71
N ASN A 6 -13.72 -7.40 -26.46
CA ASN A 6 -14.32 -6.07 -26.30
C ASN A 6 -13.97 -5.31 -25.01
N ILE A 7 -12.91 -5.70 -24.28
CA ILE A 7 -12.37 -4.88 -23.19
C ILE A 7 -11.67 -3.65 -23.78
N LYS A 8 -12.11 -2.46 -23.37
CA LYS A 8 -11.60 -1.16 -23.85
C LYS A 8 -10.97 -0.33 -22.74
N THR A 9 -11.30 -0.60 -21.48
CA THR A 9 -10.79 0.15 -20.33
C THR A 9 -10.14 -0.79 -19.31
N PHE A 10 -9.27 -0.22 -18.47
CA PHE A 10 -8.67 -0.96 -17.38
C PHE A 10 -9.73 -1.45 -16.37
N ASP A 11 -10.75 -0.62 -16.08
CA ASP A 11 -11.84 -1.01 -15.19
C ASP A 11 -12.59 -2.25 -15.69
N GLN A 12 -12.87 -2.33 -17.00
CA GLN A 12 -13.48 -3.50 -17.62
C GLN A 12 -12.58 -4.74 -17.51
N LEU A 13 -11.26 -4.58 -17.61
CA LEU A 13 -10.33 -5.68 -17.40
C LEU A 13 -10.38 -6.18 -15.96
N ILE A 14 -10.35 -5.27 -14.98
CA ILE A 14 -10.40 -5.66 -13.56
C ILE A 14 -11.74 -6.29 -13.22
N GLU A 15 -12.85 -5.80 -13.79
CA GLU A 15 -14.16 -6.43 -13.60
C GLU A 15 -14.21 -7.86 -14.17
N VAL A 16 -13.62 -8.11 -15.33
CA VAL A 16 -13.52 -9.45 -15.92
C VAL A 16 -12.62 -10.40 -15.12
N GLU A 17 -11.54 -9.89 -14.52
CA GLU A 17 -10.59 -10.70 -13.75
C GLU A 17 -11.00 -10.90 -12.29
N HIS A 18 -11.62 -9.88 -11.69
CA HIS A 18 -11.82 -9.79 -10.24
C HIS A 18 -13.28 -9.57 -9.84
N GLY A 19 -14.21 -9.45 -10.80
CA GLY A 19 -15.63 -9.23 -10.55
C GLY A 19 -16.00 -7.76 -10.38
N GLU A 20 -17.32 -7.53 -10.29
CA GLU A 20 -17.91 -6.21 -10.08
C GLU A 20 -17.53 -5.63 -8.70
N ILE A 21 -17.66 -4.30 -8.58
CA ILE A 21 -17.46 -3.56 -7.33
C ILE A 21 -18.38 -4.13 -6.24
N GLY A 22 -17.82 -4.38 -5.05
CA GLY A 22 -18.53 -4.96 -3.91
C GLY A 22 -18.50 -6.49 -3.85
N SER A 23 -18.07 -7.18 -4.91
CA SER A 23 -17.87 -8.63 -4.84
C SER A 23 -16.64 -9.00 -3.97
N ASP A 24 -16.68 -10.17 -3.34
CA ASP A 24 -15.56 -10.63 -2.47
C ASP A 24 -14.22 -10.69 -3.20
N SER A 25 -14.24 -11.10 -4.47
CA SER A 25 -13.04 -11.14 -5.31
C SER A 25 -12.50 -9.73 -5.58
N ARG A 26 -13.40 -8.77 -5.87
CA ARG A 26 -13.03 -7.39 -6.13
C ARG A 26 -12.49 -6.70 -4.87
N ASN A 27 -13.15 -6.91 -3.73
CA ASN A 27 -12.72 -6.36 -2.44
C ASN A 27 -11.30 -6.83 -2.06
N LYS A 28 -10.99 -8.12 -2.25
CA LYS A 28 -9.64 -8.67 -2.01
C LYS A 28 -8.58 -8.09 -2.95
N TYR A 29 -8.94 -7.91 -4.22
CA TYR A 29 -8.07 -7.28 -5.20
C TYR A 29 -7.76 -5.82 -4.83
N GLU A 30 -8.79 -5.06 -4.45
CA GLU A 30 -8.63 -3.66 -4.05
C GLU A 30 -7.83 -3.52 -2.75
N GLU A 31 -8.10 -4.37 -1.74
CA GLU A 31 -7.32 -4.41 -0.49
C GLU A 31 -5.83 -4.64 -0.78
N SER A 32 -5.52 -5.64 -1.61
CA SER A 32 -4.13 -5.96 -1.99
C SER A 32 -3.48 -4.82 -2.77
N SER A 33 -4.24 -4.18 -3.67
CA SER A 33 -3.78 -3.04 -4.47
C SER A 33 -3.51 -1.81 -3.60
N GLN A 34 -4.38 -1.51 -2.65
CA GLN A 34 -4.20 -0.43 -1.67
C GLN A 34 -2.96 -0.68 -0.80
N MET A 35 -2.78 -1.90 -0.32
CA MET A 35 -1.59 -2.26 0.46
C MET A 35 -0.31 -2.06 -0.35
N PHE A 36 -0.29 -2.48 -1.61
CA PHE A 36 0.84 -2.26 -2.52
C PHE A 36 1.15 -0.77 -2.71
N ILE A 37 0.13 0.06 -2.93
CA ILE A 37 0.29 1.51 -3.08
C ILE A 37 0.92 2.11 -1.82
N ILE A 38 0.40 1.78 -0.64
CA ILE A 38 0.92 2.27 0.65
C ILE A 38 2.38 1.83 0.84
N SER A 39 2.71 0.59 0.48
CA SER A 39 4.07 0.05 0.57
C SER A 39 5.08 0.81 -0.29
N GLU A 40 4.74 1.12 -1.54
CA GLU A 40 5.62 1.90 -2.41
C GLU A 40 5.69 3.37 -1.98
N MET A 41 4.56 3.98 -1.57
CA MET A 41 4.56 5.34 -1.00
C MET A 41 5.49 5.47 0.21
N LEU A 42 5.48 4.48 1.11
CA LEU A 42 6.36 4.46 2.27
C LEU A 42 7.84 4.39 1.85
N LYS A 43 8.15 3.48 0.94
CA LYS A 43 9.50 3.24 0.42
C LYS A 43 10.06 4.47 -0.29
N ASP A 44 9.25 5.16 -1.07
CA ASP A 44 9.63 6.38 -1.78
C ASP A 44 9.81 7.55 -0.81
N ALA A 45 8.88 7.74 0.13
CA ALA A 45 9.02 8.74 1.19
C ALA A 45 10.30 8.53 2.02
N ARG A 46 10.67 7.28 2.31
CA ARG A 46 11.94 6.96 2.98
C ARG A 46 13.15 7.33 2.14
N LYS A 47 13.15 7.00 0.84
CA LYS A 47 14.24 7.35 -0.08
C LYS A 47 14.38 8.87 -0.23
N GLU A 48 13.27 9.60 -0.32
CA GLU A 48 13.25 11.07 -0.33
C GLU A 48 13.88 11.66 0.93
N ALA A 49 13.57 11.07 2.09
CA ALA A 49 14.18 11.44 3.37
C ALA A 49 15.66 11.02 3.48
N LYS A 50 16.20 10.29 2.50
CA LYS A 50 17.59 9.81 2.44
C LYS A 50 18.03 9.00 3.65
N ILE A 51 17.12 8.21 4.21
CA ILE A 51 17.41 7.32 5.34
C ILE A 51 17.27 5.84 4.96
N THR A 52 17.98 4.98 5.66
CA THR A 52 17.90 3.53 5.56
C THR A 52 16.65 2.99 6.26
N GLN A 53 16.29 1.74 5.95
CA GLN A 53 15.21 1.04 6.67
C GLN A 53 15.52 0.88 8.17
N GLN A 54 16.80 0.80 8.53
CA GLN A 54 17.25 0.69 9.92
C GLN A 54 17.00 2.00 10.67
N GLU A 55 17.42 3.14 10.10
CA GLU A 55 17.20 4.46 10.70
C GLU A 55 15.71 4.79 10.81
N LEU A 56 14.89 4.44 9.81
CA LEU A 56 13.44 4.62 9.90
C LEU A 56 12.84 3.75 11.02
N ALA A 57 13.33 2.52 11.19
CA ALA A 57 12.88 1.65 12.27
C ALA A 57 13.22 2.23 13.65
N GLU A 58 14.43 2.76 13.81
CA GLU A 58 14.88 3.42 15.04
C GLU A 58 14.02 4.65 15.38
N ARG A 59 13.77 5.53 14.40
CA ARG A 59 12.92 6.72 14.59
C ARG A 59 11.49 6.40 15.01
N THR A 60 10.99 5.24 14.60
CA THR A 60 9.57 4.86 14.77
C THR A 60 9.37 3.83 15.88
N GLY A 61 10.44 3.40 16.54
CA GLY A 61 10.40 2.36 17.57
C GLY A 61 9.97 0.98 17.03
N THR A 62 10.33 0.67 15.78
CA THR A 62 9.98 -0.60 15.12
C THR A 62 11.22 -1.42 14.79
N LYS A 63 11.03 -2.62 14.23
CA LYS A 63 12.13 -3.48 13.76
C LYS A 63 12.42 -3.21 12.29
N LYS A 64 13.68 -3.21 11.86
CA LYS A 64 14.05 -3.13 10.43
C LYS A 64 13.33 -4.18 9.58
N SER A 65 13.20 -5.40 10.09
CA SER A 65 12.47 -6.48 9.39
C SER A 65 10.98 -6.17 9.21
N TYR A 66 10.39 -5.37 10.11
CA TYR A 66 9.03 -4.89 9.97
C TYR A 66 8.93 -3.84 8.87
N ILE A 67 9.78 -2.81 8.88
CA ILE A 67 9.86 -1.82 7.78
C ILE A 67 10.08 -2.50 6.43
N SER A 68 11.01 -3.46 6.36
CA SER A 68 11.27 -4.23 5.14
C SER A 68 10.03 -4.99 4.66
N LYS A 69 9.30 -5.66 5.55
CA LYS A 69 8.04 -6.34 5.20
C LYS A 69 7.00 -5.35 4.65
N LEU A 70 6.83 -4.21 5.32
CA LEU A 70 5.92 -3.16 4.89
C LEU A 70 6.28 -2.61 3.50
N GLU A 71 7.54 -2.30 3.23
CA GLU A 71 7.99 -1.82 1.91
C GLU A 71 7.91 -2.86 0.78
N ASN A 72 7.66 -4.13 1.11
CA ASN A 72 7.49 -5.22 0.15
C ASN A 72 6.04 -5.74 0.07
N ALA A 73 5.07 -4.98 0.58
CA ALA A 73 3.66 -5.37 0.65
C ALA A 73 3.42 -6.73 1.34
N LYS A 74 4.24 -7.06 2.35
CA LYS A 74 4.14 -8.31 3.11
C LYS A 74 3.59 -8.04 4.50
N GLY A 75 2.41 -8.61 4.78
CA GLY A 75 1.77 -8.57 6.10
C GLY A 75 0.95 -7.30 6.32
N ASN A 76 0.39 -7.19 7.52
CA ASN A 76 -0.57 -6.13 7.85
C ASN A 76 0.08 -4.99 8.65
N ILE A 77 -0.48 -3.80 8.49
CA ILE A 77 -0.10 -2.60 9.24
C ILE A 77 -1.31 -2.04 9.98
N GLN A 78 -1.13 -1.74 11.27
CA GLN A 78 -2.14 -0.97 12.00
C GLN A 78 -2.08 0.48 11.56
N LEU A 79 -3.24 1.13 11.37
CA LEU A 79 -3.32 2.52 10.97
C LEU A 79 -2.49 3.45 11.88
N SER A 80 -2.53 3.22 13.20
CA SER A 80 -1.73 3.98 14.18
C SER A 80 -0.22 3.87 13.95
N THR A 81 0.24 2.71 13.45
CA THR A 81 1.65 2.50 13.11
C THR A 81 2.01 3.14 11.78
N LEU A 82 1.11 3.10 10.79
CA LEU A 82 1.29 3.84 9.54
C LEU A 82 1.44 5.34 9.81
N ILE A 83 0.54 5.92 10.63
CA ILE A 83 0.60 7.33 11.04
C ILE A 83 1.93 7.66 11.71
N ARG A 84 2.36 6.86 12.71
CA ARG A 84 3.65 7.06 13.39
C ARG A 84 4.84 7.03 12.43
N ILE A 85 4.82 6.11 11.45
CA ILE A 85 5.92 5.99 10.48
C ILE A 85 6.02 7.25 9.61
N PHE A 86 4.91 7.75 9.10
CA PHE A 86 4.91 8.95 8.26
C PHE A 86 5.17 10.22 9.06
N GLU A 87 4.47 10.43 10.18
CA GLU A 87 4.53 11.68 10.94
C GLU A 87 5.80 11.79 11.78
N THR A 88 6.18 10.74 12.51
CA THR A 88 7.38 10.74 13.36
C THR A 88 8.63 10.31 12.61
N GLY A 89 8.52 9.26 11.78
CA GLY A 89 9.68 8.70 11.08
C GLY A 89 10.15 9.54 9.89
N LEU A 90 9.19 10.09 9.14
CA LEU A 90 9.42 10.75 7.85
C LEU A 90 9.04 12.23 7.83
N ASN A 91 8.50 12.77 8.93
CA ASN A 91 8.04 14.16 9.03
C ASN A 91 7.05 14.55 7.91
N LYS A 92 6.14 13.63 7.54
CA LYS A 92 5.07 13.82 6.56
C LYS A 92 3.71 13.68 7.25
N ARG A 93 2.72 14.46 6.83
CA ARG A 93 1.34 14.35 7.34
C ARG A 93 0.54 13.35 6.52
N ILE A 94 -0.31 12.57 7.18
CA ILE A 94 -1.29 11.71 6.50
C ILE A 94 -2.61 12.47 6.36
N GLY A 95 -3.16 12.49 5.16
CA GLY A 95 -4.54 12.88 4.89
C GLY A 95 -5.35 11.65 4.50
N LEU A 96 -6.49 11.43 5.13
CA LEU A 96 -7.44 10.36 4.77
C LEU A 96 -8.66 11.01 4.13
N THR A 97 -8.95 10.63 2.89
CA THR A 97 -10.17 11.03 2.19
C THR A 97 -10.98 9.78 1.92
N PHE A 98 -12.24 9.79 2.34
CA PHE A 98 -13.21 8.77 1.94
C PHE A 98 -13.82 9.23 0.63
N ILE A 99 -13.74 8.38 -0.37
CA ILE A 99 -14.28 8.57 -1.72
C ILE A 99 -15.49 7.69 -1.92
#